data_AF-A0A662WSI8-F1
#
_entry.id   AF-A0A662WSI8-F1
#
_cell.length_a   1.000
_cell.length_b   1.000
_cell.length_c   1.000
_cell.angle_alpha   90.00
_cell.angle_beta   90.00
_cell.angle_gamma   90.00
#
_symmetry.space_group_name_H-M   'P 1'
#
loop_
_entity.id
_entity.type
_entity.pdbx_description
1 polymer ?
#
loop_
_entity_poly.entity_id
_entity_poly.type
_entity_poly.pdbx_seq_one_letter_code
_entity_poly.pdbx_strand_id
1 'polypeptide(L)'
;MRAIGVALLAAVAAPAVVRGQTVVTVGNTGGWRSASVTDANTQVLVDALTGDYAKSVGAIRVCYTEITALQTQVVAGTNYRFYVTGCDVTGSDSDGACDADSLTTCTPADYVVQIFEQSWTDTLEVTHITEVESSSSGSDEAGVATVSAADVKQPLAMEAREISLDEKADIETWIQASSLNQFGDEATTMYVGGTPLFDENTGVVLDRYAYILSRHPDQPWLARADAATLLAASEPEPDTQGDGSVAGVLAMLGVFTVVLAGVALGKMHQARRQGRFRYNSINSREA
;
A
#
# COMPACT_ATOMS: atom_id res chain seq x y z
N MET A 1 -1.04 -13.78 -84.19
CA MET A 1 0.14 -13.83 -83.30
C MET A 1 -0.01 -12.73 -82.27
N ARG A 2 -0.03 -13.10 -80.98
CA ARG A 2 -0.18 -12.19 -79.84
C ARG A 2 1.18 -11.55 -79.54
N ALA A 3 1.22 -10.23 -79.32
CA ALA A 3 2.32 -9.59 -78.61
C ALA A 3 1.68 -8.66 -77.56
N ILE A 4 1.85 -9.05 -76.30
CA ILE A 4 1.37 -8.41 -75.08
C ILE A 4 2.59 -7.86 -74.35
N GLY A 5 2.47 -6.66 -73.77
CA GLY A 5 3.25 -6.21 -72.63
C GLY A 5 4.47 -5.34 -72.97
N VAL A 6 4.90 -4.40 -72.15
CA VAL A 6 4.75 -4.30 -70.68
C VAL A 6 4.84 -2.82 -70.27
N ALA A 7 3.92 -2.37 -69.42
CA ALA A 7 4.01 -1.08 -68.73
C ALA A 7 4.84 -1.27 -67.45
N LEU A 8 5.90 -0.47 -67.30
CA LEU A 8 6.85 -0.49 -66.20
C LEU A 8 6.28 0.31 -65.01
N LEU A 9 5.91 -0.37 -63.92
CA LEU A 9 5.55 0.24 -62.63
C LEU A 9 6.81 0.30 -61.76
N ALA A 10 7.29 1.51 -61.45
CA ALA A 10 8.36 1.74 -60.49
C ALA A 10 7.80 1.74 -59.06
N ALA A 11 8.18 0.74 -58.27
CA ALA A 11 7.87 0.67 -56.84
C ALA A 11 8.93 1.44 -56.04
N VAL A 12 8.51 2.46 -55.29
CA VAL A 12 9.34 3.18 -54.33
C VAL A 12 9.47 2.34 -53.06
N ALA A 13 10.67 1.87 -52.74
CA ALA A 13 10.97 1.17 -51.50
C ALA A 13 11.18 2.19 -50.37
N ALA A 14 10.34 2.15 -49.34
CA ALA A 14 10.55 2.88 -48.10
C ALA A 14 11.45 2.05 -47.15
N PRO A 15 12.45 2.67 -46.46
CA PRO A 15 13.28 1.96 -45.51
C PRO A 15 12.49 1.62 -44.24
N ALA A 16 12.43 0.34 -43.90
CA ALA A 16 11.91 -0.12 -42.62
C ALA A 16 12.90 0.26 -41.51
N VAL A 17 12.51 1.23 -40.68
CA VAL A 17 13.23 1.59 -39.45
C VAL A 17 12.99 0.47 -38.44
N VAL A 18 13.99 -0.39 -38.27
CA VAL A 18 14.04 -1.35 -37.16
C VAL A 18 14.24 -0.56 -35.87
N ARG A 19 13.17 -0.34 -35.11
CA ARG A 19 13.29 0.14 -33.73
C ARG A 19 13.89 -0.99 -32.89
N GLY A 20 15.16 -0.85 -32.53
CA GLY A 20 15.75 -1.68 -31.48
C GLY A 20 14.94 -1.49 -30.20
N GLN A 21 14.28 -2.55 -29.75
CA GLN A 21 13.70 -2.56 -28.41
C GLN A 21 14.87 -2.65 -27.44
N THR A 22 15.17 -1.54 -26.77
CA THR A 22 16.00 -1.54 -25.57
C THR A 22 15.25 -2.38 -24.55
N VAL A 23 15.71 -3.62 -24.36
CA VAL A 23 15.30 -4.44 -23.23
C VAL A 23 15.88 -3.76 -22.00
N VAL A 24 15.08 -2.91 -21.37
CA VAL A 24 15.39 -2.41 -20.03
C VAL A 24 15.20 -3.61 -19.12
N THR A 25 16.31 -4.18 -18.69
CA THR A 25 16.33 -5.15 -17.60
C THR A 25 15.77 -4.42 -16.39
N VAL A 26 14.50 -4.65 -16.05
CA VAL A 26 13.92 -4.21 -14.78
C VAL A 26 14.67 -4.97 -13.70
N GLY A 27 15.73 -4.37 -13.19
CA GLY A 27 16.39 -4.88 -12.01
C GLY A 27 15.39 -4.85 -10.88
N ASN A 28 14.96 -6.02 -10.40
CA ASN A 28 14.47 -6.17 -9.06
C ASN A 28 15.57 -5.66 -8.14
N THR A 29 15.55 -4.37 -7.82
CA THR A 29 16.48 -3.77 -6.88
C THR A 29 16.04 -4.22 -5.50
N GLY A 30 16.40 -5.45 -5.15
CA GLY A 30 16.29 -6.04 -3.82
C GLY A 30 17.26 -5.38 -2.84
N GLY A 31 17.32 -4.05 -2.84
CA GLY A 31 18.05 -3.26 -1.87
C GLY A 31 17.14 -2.82 -0.73
N TRP A 32 17.75 -2.37 0.36
CA TRP A 32 17.04 -1.79 1.49
C TRP A 32 16.44 -0.43 1.11
N ARG A 33 15.21 -0.18 1.56
CA ARG A 33 14.46 1.06 1.35
C ARG A 33 13.92 1.56 2.68
N SER A 34 14.03 2.84 2.97
CA SER A 34 13.42 3.42 4.16
C SER A 34 11.90 3.31 4.11
N ALA A 35 11.27 3.05 5.24
CA ALA A 35 9.82 3.02 5.41
C ALA A 35 9.42 3.78 6.67
N SER A 36 8.19 4.30 6.71
CA SER A 36 7.63 4.92 7.91
C SER A 36 7.31 3.86 8.96
N VAL A 37 7.56 4.17 10.22
CA VAL A 37 7.09 3.35 11.34
C VAL A 37 5.57 3.50 11.45
N THR A 38 4.84 2.38 11.50
CA THR A 38 3.39 2.28 11.62
C THR A 38 3.03 1.23 12.65
N ASP A 39 1.80 1.24 13.15
CA ASP A 39 1.35 0.21 14.11
C ASP A 39 1.46 -1.21 13.51
N ALA A 40 1.21 -1.34 12.21
CA ALA A 40 1.29 -2.63 11.53
C ALA A 40 2.71 -3.20 11.51
N ASN A 41 3.73 -2.39 11.19
CA ASN A 41 5.11 -2.87 11.19
C ASN A 41 5.72 -2.90 12.59
N THR A 42 5.21 -2.10 13.52
CA THR A 42 5.55 -2.24 14.95
C THR A 42 5.07 -3.58 15.49
N GLN A 43 3.89 -4.06 15.09
CA GLN A 43 3.41 -5.38 15.46
C GLN A 43 4.31 -6.50 14.94
N VAL A 44 4.85 -6.37 13.72
CA VAL A 44 5.84 -7.32 13.18
C VAL A 44 7.10 -7.38 14.06
N LEU A 45 7.58 -6.25 14.56
CA LEU A 45 8.71 -6.21 15.50
C LEU A 45 8.38 -6.90 16.83
N VAL A 46 7.22 -6.61 17.42
CA VAL A 46 6.78 -7.22 18.67
C VAL A 46 6.64 -8.75 18.52
N ASP A 47 5.90 -9.19 17.50
CA ASP A 47 5.66 -10.61 17.24
C ASP A 47 6.99 -11.34 17.00
N ALA A 48 7.92 -10.74 16.26
CA ALA A 48 9.22 -11.35 16.03
C ALA A 48 10.08 -11.42 17.30
N LEU A 49 10.09 -10.38 18.15
CA LEU A 49 10.90 -10.37 19.37
C LEU A 49 10.41 -11.38 20.42
N THR A 50 9.12 -11.71 20.41
CA THR A 50 8.51 -12.77 21.24
C THR A 50 8.58 -14.17 20.59
N GLY A 51 8.96 -14.23 19.31
CA GLY A 51 8.90 -15.43 18.50
C GLY A 51 10.25 -16.12 18.31
N ASP A 52 10.46 -16.61 17.09
CA ASP A 52 11.64 -17.40 16.75
C ASP A 52 12.85 -16.52 16.42
N TYR A 53 14.04 -17.03 16.74
CA TYR A 53 15.32 -16.39 16.49
C TYR A 53 16.24 -17.33 15.70
N ALA A 54 16.87 -16.78 14.67
CA ALA A 54 17.85 -17.50 13.90
C ALA A 54 19.02 -17.89 14.80
N LYS A 55 19.55 -19.10 14.58
CA LYS A 55 20.71 -19.62 15.32
C LYS A 55 21.91 -18.67 15.30
N SER A 56 22.04 -17.85 14.25
CA SER A 56 23.08 -16.83 14.09
C SER A 56 22.97 -15.66 15.07
N VAL A 57 21.77 -15.36 15.60
CA VAL A 57 21.57 -14.30 16.60
C VAL A 57 22.15 -14.71 17.96
N GLY A 58 22.19 -16.01 18.23
CA GLY A 58 22.66 -16.55 19.50
C GLY A 58 21.71 -16.22 20.65
N ALA A 59 22.29 -15.92 21.82
CA ALA A 59 21.53 -15.64 23.04
C ALA A 59 21.04 -14.18 23.16
N ILE A 60 21.44 -13.30 22.24
CA ILE A 60 21.15 -11.87 22.33
C ILE A 60 19.64 -11.65 22.24
N ARG A 61 19.10 -10.89 23.19
CA ARG A 61 17.69 -10.46 23.20
C ARG A 61 17.65 -8.98 23.53
N VAL A 62 16.75 -8.27 22.88
CA VAL A 62 16.61 -6.82 23.04
C VAL A 62 15.15 -6.48 23.24
N CYS A 63 14.86 -5.64 24.23
CA CYS A 63 13.58 -4.93 24.31
C CYS A 63 13.77 -3.53 23.76
N TYR A 64 12.72 -2.92 23.21
CA TYR A 64 12.77 -1.55 22.70
C TYR A 64 11.98 -0.57 23.57
N THR A 65 12.44 0.68 23.59
CA THR A 65 11.73 1.84 24.16
C THR A 65 11.19 2.74 23.07
N GLU A 66 11.93 2.89 21.98
CA GLU A 66 11.58 3.73 20.84
C GLU A 66 12.08 3.07 19.55
N ILE A 67 11.33 3.27 18.46
CA ILE A 67 11.71 2.86 17.11
C ILE A 67 12.11 4.13 16.36
N THR A 68 13.39 4.29 16.09
CA THR A 68 13.94 5.52 15.49
C THR A 68 13.86 5.51 13.96
N ALA A 69 13.96 4.34 13.33
CA ALA A 69 13.81 4.20 11.89
C ALA A 69 13.44 2.77 11.48
N LEU A 70 12.91 2.64 10.26
CA LEU A 70 12.62 1.35 9.62
C LEU A 70 13.15 1.35 8.18
N GLN A 71 13.77 0.23 7.80
CA GLN A 71 14.02 -0.11 6.41
C GLN A 71 13.39 -1.45 6.06
N THR A 72 12.97 -1.61 4.81
CA THR A 72 12.43 -2.85 4.27
C THR A 72 13.17 -3.27 3.02
N GLN A 73 13.20 -4.56 2.74
CA GLN A 73 13.78 -5.12 1.53
C GLN A 73 12.94 -6.32 1.08
N VAL A 74 12.45 -6.26 -0.15
CA VAL A 74 11.69 -7.38 -0.74
C VAL A 74 12.66 -8.40 -1.32
N VAL A 75 12.52 -9.65 -0.88
CA VAL A 75 13.27 -10.82 -1.34
C VAL A 75 12.28 -11.93 -1.72
N ALA A 76 12.60 -13.22 -1.49
CA ALA A 76 11.59 -14.27 -1.39
C ALA A 76 10.87 -14.16 -0.02
N GLY A 77 10.30 -13.00 0.27
CA GLY A 77 9.78 -12.59 1.57
C GLY A 77 9.99 -11.09 1.77
N THR A 78 9.88 -10.63 3.00
CA THR A 78 10.20 -9.26 3.39
C THR A 78 11.23 -9.29 4.50
N ASN A 79 12.37 -8.65 4.28
CA ASN A 79 13.28 -8.32 5.37
C ASN A 79 12.88 -6.95 5.92
N TYR A 80 12.83 -6.83 7.23
CA TYR A 80 12.71 -5.58 7.97
C TYR A 80 14.01 -5.32 8.71
N ARG A 81 14.37 -4.05 8.85
CA ARG A 81 15.48 -3.58 9.66
C ARG A 81 15.00 -2.41 10.48
N PHE A 82 14.73 -2.69 11.74
CA PHE A 82 14.34 -1.71 12.73
C PHE A 82 15.59 -1.13 13.39
N TYR A 83 15.64 0.18 13.48
CA TYR A 83 16.57 0.90 14.33
C TYR A 83 15.78 1.25 15.58
N VAL A 84 16.22 0.75 16.72
CA VAL A 84 15.51 0.88 17.99
C VAL A 84 16.46 1.33 19.07
N THR A 85 15.96 2.11 20.02
CA THR A 85 16.66 2.38 21.26
C THR A 85 16.07 1.49 22.32
N GLY A 86 16.89 0.76 23.06
CA GLY A 86 16.43 -0.35 23.88
C GLY A 86 17.49 -0.91 24.80
N CYS A 87 17.20 -2.05 25.42
CA CYS A 87 18.11 -2.68 26.36
C CYS A 87 18.42 -4.12 25.98
N ASP A 88 19.66 -4.52 26.22
CA ASP A 88 20.07 -5.92 26.19
C ASP A 88 19.42 -6.65 27.36
N VAL A 89 18.58 -7.62 27.03
CA VAL A 89 17.88 -8.53 27.95
C VAL A 89 18.32 -9.98 27.71
N THR A 90 19.56 -10.19 27.27
CA THR A 90 20.17 -11.51 27.05
C THR A 90 19.99 -12.41 28.28
N GLY A 91 19.44 -13.59 28.05
CA GLY A 91 19.14 -14.57 29.11
C GLY A 91 17.73 -14.46 29.71
N SER A 92 16.94 -13.49 29.25
CA SER A 92 15.50 -13.37 29.49
C SER A 92 14.73 -13.32 28.16
N ASP A 93 13.43 -13.59 28.22
CA ASP A 93 12.55 -13.41 27.08
C ASP A 93 12.29 -11.90 26.84
N SER A 94 12.19 -11.50 25.57
CA SER A 94 11.81 -10.13 25.21
C SER A 94 10.34 -10.11 24.84
N ASP A 95 9.56 -9.27 25.54
CA ASP A 95 8.14 -9.05 25.25
C ASP A 95 7.94 -7.94 24.17
N GLY A 96 9.00 -7.62 23.43
CA GLY A 96 9.03 -6.51 22.49
C GLY A 96 9.42 -5.21 23.18
N ALA A 97 8.50 -4.62 23.95
CA ALA A 97 8.75 -3.35 24.65
C ALA A 97 9.49 -3.56 25.98
N CYS A 98 10.33 -2.60 26.39
CA CYS A 98 11.01 -2.67 27.68
C CYS A 98 10.06 -2.37 28.84
N ASP A 99 10.00 -3.29 29.80
CA ASP A 99 9.35 -3.05 31.09
C ASP A 99 10.12 -2.05 31.95
N ALA A 100 9.42 -1.45 32.90
CA ALA A 100 10.00 -0.50 33.84
C ALA A 100 11.20 -1.10 34.61
N ASP A 101 11.12 -2.38 34.98
CA ASP A 101 12.19 -3.08 35.69
C ASP A 101 13.45 -3.20 34.83
N SER A 102 13.31 -3.59 33.56
CA SER A 102 14.41 -3.63 32.60
C SER A 102 15.11 -2.27 32.54
N LEU A 103 14.34 -1.19 32.38
CA LEU A 103 14.86 0.19 32.32
C LEU A 103 15.52 0.71 33.59
N THR A 104 15.31 0.06 34.75
CA THR A 104 16.05 0.40 35.97
C THR A 104 17.42 -0.25 36.03
N THR A 105 17.60 -1.37 35.32
CA THR A 105 18.81 -2.19 35.36
C THR A 105 19.75 -1.94 34.18
N CYS A 106 19.21 -1.41 33.09
CA CYS A 106 19.95 -1.08 31.87
C CYS A 106 19.92 0.42 31.59
N THR A 107 20.94 0.90 30.87
CA THR A 107 20.88 2.19 30.17
C THR A 107 20.57 1.90 28.71
N PRO A 108 19.53 2.51 28.11
CA PRO A 108 19.18 2.23 26.72
C PRO A 108 20.32 2.55 25.75
N ALA A 109 20.57 1.63 24.83
CA ALA A 109 21.51 1.76 23.72
C ALA A 109 20.77 1.58 22.39
N ASP A 110 21.42 1.97 21.29
CA ASP A 110 20.84 1.83 19.96
C ASP A 110 21.13 0.45 19.38
N TYR A 111 20.11 -0.19 18.82
CA TYR A 111 20.18 -1.51 18.21
C TYR A 111 19.61 -1.49 16.79
N VAL A 112 20.16 -2.36 15.96
CA VAL A 112 19.60 -2.73 14.66
C VAL A 112 19.07 -4.15 14.76
N VAL A 113 17.75 -4.29 14.67
CA VAL A 113 17.05 -5.58 14.68
C VAL A 113 16.60 -5.90 13.25
N GLN A 114 17.09 -6.99 12.69
CA GLN A 114 16.69 -7.48 11.37
C GLN A 114 15.76 -8.67 11.50
N ILE A 115 14.62 -8.60 10.82
CA ILE A 115 13.55 -9.59 10.86
C ILE A 115 13.26 -10.06 9.45
N PHE A 116 12.93 -11.34 9.31
CA PHE A 116 12.47 -11.91 8.06
C PHE A 116 11.04 -12.42 8.18
N GLU A 117 10.19 -12.07 7.22
CA GLU A 117 8.79 -12.47 7.15
C GLU A 117 8.46 -13.12 5.79
N GLN A 118 7.73 -14.23 5.82
CA GLN A 118 7.06 -14.83 4.66
C GLN A 118 5.66 -15.30 5.04
N SER A 119 4.63 -14.58 4.62
CA SER A 119 3.24 -14.90 4.92
C SER A 119 2.75 -16.22 4.29
N TRP A 120 3.32 -16.65 3.16
CA TRP A 120 2.91 -17.91 2.51
C TRP A 120 3.54 -19.17 3.14
N THR A 121 4.52 -19.01 4.03
CA THR A 121 5.08 -20.10 4.85
C THR A 121 4.87 -19.89 6.33
N ASP A 122 4.14 -18.85 6.73
CA ASP A 122 3.92 -18.46 8.13
C ASP A 122 5.26 -18.35 8.89
N THR A 123 6.24 -17.70 8.26
CA THR A 123 7.59 -17.57 8.81
C THR A 123 7.80 -16.15 9.28
N LEU A 124 8.12 -15.98 10.56
CA LEU A 124 8.54 -14.71 11.16
C LEU A 124 9.69 -15.00 12.12
N GLU A 125 10.87 -14.45 11.85
CA GLU A 125 12.06 -14.77 12.63
C GLU A 125 13.02 -13.57 12.71
N VAL A 126 13.62 -13.35 13.88
CA VAL A 126 14.73 -12.41 14.04
C VAL A 126 16.00 -13.04 13.47
N THR A 127 16.59 -12.39 12.47
CA THR A 127 17.76 -12.92 11.75
C THR A 127 19.08 -12.30 12.20
N HIS A 128 19.04 -11.05 12.70
CA HIS A 128 20.23 -10.34 13.16
C HIS A 128 19.89 -9.30 14.23
N ILE A 129 20.77 -9.16 15.22
CA ILE A 129 20.75 -8.06 16.19
C ILE A 129 22.17 -7.50 16.29
N THR A 130 22.32 -6.19 16.24
CA THR A 130 23.61 -5.50 16.42
C THR A 130 23.41 -4.24 17.24
N GLU A 131 24.24 -4.03 18.26
CA GLU A 131 24.33 -2.75 18.95
C GLU A 131 25.09 -1.74 18.07
N VAL A 132 24.56 -0.53 17.93
CA VAL A 132 25.20 0.56 17.22
C VAL A 132 26.02 1.36 18.22
N GLU A 133 27.33 1.17 18.20
CA GLU A 133 28.20 2.01 19.02
C GLU A 133 28.09 3.46 18.54
N SER A 134 27.58 4.33 19.41
CA SER A 134 27.41 5.74 19.16
C SER A 134 28.79 6.36 18.92
N SER A 135 29.13 6.62 17.65
CA SER A 135 30.36 7.30 17.29
C SER A 135 30.32 8.73 17.84
N SER A 136 30.95 8.93 18.99
CA SER A 136 31.28 10.23 19.57
C SER A 136 32.05 11.07 18.53
N SER A 137 31.38 12.03 17.92
CA SER A 137 32.03 13.13 17.20
C SER A 137 32.09 14.30 18.15
N GLY A 138 33.28 14.55 18.69
CA GLY A 138 33.60 15.76 19.40
C GLY A 138 33.49 16.98 18.50
N SER A 139 32.93 18.04 19.05
CA SER A 139 33.15 19.42 18.63
C SER A 139 32.95 20.29 19.86
N ASP A 140 34.06 20.59 20.54
CA ASP A 140 34.15 21.73 21.44
C ASP A 140 33.76 23.01 20.67
N GLU A 141 32.82 23.79 21.21
CA GLU A 141 33.16 25.07 21.84
C GLU A 141 31.92 25.76 22.44
N ALA A 142 32.24 26.54 23.46
CA ALA A 142 31.36 27.19 24.41
C ALA A 142 30.42 28.25 23.81
N GLY A 143 29.28 28.46 24.48
CA GLY A 143 28.47 29.66 24.29
C GLY A 143 27.08 29.59 24.92
N VAL A 144 27.01 29.81 26.23
CA VAL A 144 25.76 30.01 26.98
C VAL A 144 24.94 31.17 26.42
N ALA A 145 23.65 30.93 26.15
CA ALA A 145 22.58 31.89 26.45
C ALA A 145 21.22 31.18 26.51
N THR A 146 20.66 31.12 27.71
CA THR A 146 19.24 30.95 27.98
C THR A 146 18.42 32.04 27.28
N VAL A 147 17.41 31.65 26.50
CA VAL A 147 16.27 32.51 26.19
C VAL A 147 14.99 31.70 26.24
N SER A 148 14.11 32.19 27.10
CA SER A 148 12.78 31.69 27.41
C SER A 148 11.85 31.63 26.20
N ALA A 149 10.85 30.76 26.36
CA ALA A 149 9.61 30.73 25.61
C ALA A 149 8.98 32.13 25.46
N ALA A 150 8.97 32.64 24.23
CA ALA A 150 7.87 33.37 23.60
C ALA A 150 8.35 33.85 22.21
N ASP A 151 7.52 33.62 21.19
CA ASP A 151 7.57 34.29 19.88
C ASP A 151 8.82 34.08 18.99
N VAL A 152 8.81 32.99 18.21
CA VAL A 152 9.26 33.04 16.80
C VAL A 152 8.24 32.31 15.91
N LYS A 153 7.39 33.16 15.32
CA LYS A 153 6.74 33.09 14.01
C LYS A 153 7.20 31.95 13.07
N GLN A 154 6.24 31.10 12.71
CA GLN A 154 6.17 30.16 11.57
C GLN A 154 7.34 30.16 10.57
N PRO A 155 7.88 28.98 10.21
CA PRO A 155 8.29 28.73 8.84
C PRO A 155 7.10 28.23 8.02
N LEU A 156 7.03 28.73 6.79
CA LEU A 156 6.08 28.41 5.75
C LEU A 156 6.02 26.90 5.48
N ALA A 157 5.06 26.21 6.11
CA ALA A 157 4.56 24.94 5.62
C ALA A 157 3.35 25.25 4.75
N MET A 158 3.46 24.93 3.47
CA MET A 158 2.36 24.94 2.51
C MET A 158 1.22 24.12 3.12
N GLU A 159 0.15 24.78 3.57
CA GLU A 159 -0.97 24.12 4.23
C GLU A 159 -1.57 23.09 3.28
N ALA A 160 -1.44 21.82 3.63
CA ALA A 160 -2.28 20.78 3.09
C ALA A 160 -3.71 21.13 3.50
N ARG A 161 -4.53 21.59 2.55
CA ARG A 161 -5.98 21.71 2.76
C ARG A 161 -6.47 20.37 3.28
N GLU A 162 -6.92 20.32 4.53
CA GLU A 162 -7.51 19.10 5.07
C GLU A 162 -8.80 18.82 4.30
N ILE A 163 -8.78 17.77 3.49
CA ILE A 163 -9.92 17.34 2.68
C ILE A 163 -10.91 16.65 3.62
N SER A 164 -12.17 17.09 3.59
CA SER A 164 -13.22 16.50 4.42
C SER A 164 -13.48 15.04 4.05
N LEU A 165 -14.03 14.27 4.99
CA LEU A 165 -14.36 12.85 4.74
C LEU A 165 -15.38 12.70 3.60
N ASP A 166 -16.33 13.63 3.49
CA ASP A 166 -17.35 13.66 2.44
C ASP A 166 -16.70 13.90 1.06
N GLU A 167 -15.78 14.86 0.96
CA GLU A 167 -15.07 15.15 -0.30
C GLU A 167 -14.17 13.97 -0.72
N LYS A 168 -13.57 13.24 0.22
CA LYS A 168 -12.83 11.99 -0.06
C LYS A 168 -13.74 10.90 -0.60
N ALA A 169 -14.98 10.79 -0.12
CA ALA A 169 -15.96 9.82 -0.62
C ALA A 169 -16.44 10.17 -2.04
N ASP A 170 -16.62 11.45 -2.33
CA ASP A 170 -16.97 11.93 -3.68
C ASP A 170 -15.86 11.64 -4.68
N ILE A 171 -14.60 11.87 -4.30
CA ILE A 171 -13.42 11.52 -5.10
C ILE A 171 -13.41 10.02 -5.41
N GLU A 172 -13.63 9.18 -4.42
CA GLU A 172 -13.61 7.72 -4.59
C GLU A 172 -14.74 7.24 -5.52
N THR A 173 -15.94 7.79 -5.35
CA THR A 173 -17.09 7.52 -6.22
C THR A 173 -16.81 7.93 -7.66
N TRP A 174 -16.18 9.08 -7.86
CA TRP A 174 -15.80 9.57 -9.19
C TRP A 174 -14.74 8.69 -9.85
N ILE A 175 -13.72 8.24 -9.12
CA ILE A 175 -12.68 7.32 -9.62
C ILE A 175 -13.32 6.03 -10.15
N GLN A 176 -14.21 5.43 -9.36
CA GLN A 176 -14.88 4.18 -9.72
C GLN A 176 -15.81 4.37 -10.93
N ALA A 177 -16.63 5.42 -10.93
CA ALA A 177 -17.58 5.70 -12.01
C ALA A 177 -16.87 6.03 -13.34
N SER A 178 -15.67 6.60 -13.29
CA SER A 178 -14.90 7.02 -14.45
C SER A 178 -13.90 5.95 -14.92
N SER A 179 -13.89 4.77 -14.28
CA SER A 179 -12.94 3.68 -14.58
C SER A 179 -11.47 4.15 -14.53
N LEU A 180 -11.16 4.99 -13.56
CA LEU A 180 -9.80 5.49 -13.31
C LEU A 180 -9.06 4.55 -12.36
N ASN A 181 -7.73 4.67 -12.33
CA ASN A 181 -6.94 3.99 -11.30
C ASN A 181 -7.15 4.66 -9.92
N GLN A 182 -6.62 4.03 -8.88
CA GLN A 182 -6.77 4.50 -7.47
C GLN A 182 -6.21 5.91 -7.19
N PHE A 183 -5.47 6.50 -8.13
CA PHE A 183 -4.89 7.84 -8.03
C PHE A 183 -5.63 8.86 -8.91
N GLY A 184 -6.75 8.47 -9.53
CA GLY A 184 -7.53 9.35 -10.40
C GLY A 184 -6.93 9.59 -11.79
N ASP A 185 -5.88 8.84 -12.19
CA ASP A 185 -5.40 8.86 -13.58
C ASP A 185 -6.02 7.71 -14.40
N GLU A 186 -5.76 7.65 -15.70
CA GLU A 186 -6.28 6.58 -16.58
C GLU A 186 -5.90 5.20 -16.04
N ALA A 187 -6.80 4.21 -16.17
CA ALA A 187 -6.56 2.85 -15.69
C ALA A 187 -5.29 2.19 -16.28
N THR A 188 -4.86 2.62 -17.46
CA THR A 188 -3.65 2.13 -18.15
C THR A 188 -2.38 2.89 -17.77
N THR A 189 -2.48 3.91 -16.91
CA THR A 189 -1.32 4.70 -16.46
C THR A 189 -0.39 3.83 -15.64
N MET A 190 0.86 3.73 -16.08
CA MET A 190 1.93 3.10 -15.32
C MET A 190 2.87 4.16 -14.79
N TYR A 191 3.18 4.08 -13.50
CA TYR A 191 4.10 5.01 -12.84
C TYR A 191 5.49 4.41 -12.81
N VAL A 192 6.46 5.19 -13.29
CA VAL A 192 7.88 4.86 -13.12
C VAL A 192 8.16 4.99 -11.62
N GLY A 193 8.48 3.87 -10.95
CA GLY A 193 8.57 3.81 -9.48
C GLY A 193 7.33 3.24 -8.77
N GLY A 194 6.31 2.79 -9.53
CA GLY A 194 5.16 2.04 -9.02
C GLY A 194 3.99 2.90 -8.54
N THR A 195 4.24 4.03 -7.87
CA THR A 195 3.19 4.97 -7.45
C THR A 195 3.58 6.41 -7.77
N PRO A 196 2.62 7.29 -8.10
CA PRO A 196 2.90 8.71 -8.32
C PRO A 196 3.08 9.48 -7.00
N LEU A 197 2.85 8.82 -5.87
CA LEU A 197 2.86 9.44 -4.55
C LEU A 197 4.27 9.60 -3.99
N PHE A 198 5.30 9.17 -4.71
CA PHE A 198 6.67 9.27 -4.27
C PHE A 198 7.51 9.99 -5.31
N ASP A 199 8.09 11.14 -4.94
CA ASP A 199 9.05 11.85 -5.76
C ASP A 199 10.46 11.39 -5.42
N GLU A 200 11.07 10.62 -6.34
CA GLU A 200 12.41 10.06 -6.18
C GLU A 200 13.52 11.13 -6.12
N ASN A 201 13.29 12.33 -6.67
CA ASN A 201 14.28 13.40 -6.69
C ASN A 201 14.33 14.15 -5.35
N THR A 202 13.20 14.24 -4.65
CA THR A 202 13.07 14.98 -3.39
C THR A 202 12.94 14.07 -2.17
N GLY A 203 12.62 12.78 -2.36
CA GLY A 203 12.38 11.82 -1.29
C GLY A 203 11.07 12.05 -0.53
N VAL A 204 10.20 12.93 -1.02
CA VAL A 204 8.95 13.31 -0.37
C VAL A 204 7.83 12.36 -0.82
N VAL A 205 7.06 11.85 0.16
CA VAL A 205 5.82 11.12 -0.08
C VAL A 205 4.67 12.11 -0.07
N LEU A 206 3.94 12.18 -1.18
CA LEU A 206 2.76 12.99 -1.35
C LEU A 206 1.51 12.22 -0.90
N ASP A 207 0.63 12.86 -0.13
CA ASP A 207 -0.67 12.27 0.21
C ASP A 207 -1.48 11.97 -1.07
N ARG A 208 -2.22 10.84 -1.07
CA ARG A 208 -2.99 10.38 -2.24
C ARG A 208 -3.96 11.44 -2.73
N TYR A 209 -4.68 12.07 -1.81
CA TYR A 209 -5.69 13.05 -2.18
C TYR A 209 -5.07 14.40 -2.52
N ALA A 210 -3.94 14.75 -1.89
CA ALA A 210 -3.13 15.89 -2.33
C ALA A 210 -2.65 15.72 -3.78
N TYR A 211 -2.24 14.52 -4.17
CA TYR A 211 -1.91 14.19 -5.56
C TYR A 211 -3.12 14.34 -6.48
N ILE A 212 -4.27 13.75 -6.13
CA ILE A 212 -5.50 13.84 -6.93
C ILE A 212 -5.91 15.31 -7.15
N LEU A 213 -5.87 16.13 -6.10
CA LEU A 213 -6.16 17.57 -6.19
C LEU A 213 -5.18 18.31 -7.11
N SER A 214 -3.90 17.95 -7.06
CA SER A 214 -2.89 18.58 -7.92
C SER A 214 -3.09 18.24 -9.41
N ARG A 215 -3.62 17.05 -9.70
CA ARG A 215 -3.83 16.54 -11.07
C ARG A 215 -5.17 16.98 -11.66
N HIS A 216 -6.18 17.17 -10.82
CA HIS A 216 -7.54 17.55 -11.19
C HIS A 216 -7.95 18.86 -10.50
N PRO A 217 -7.32 20.01 -10.86
CA PRO A 217 -7.61 21.29 -10.23
C PRO A 217 -9.05 21.79 -10.48
N ASP A 218 -9.72 21.25 -11.50
CA ASP A 218 -11.12 21.48 -11.85
C ASP A 218 -12.10 20.66 -11.00
N GLN A 219 -11.61 19.73 -10.17
CA GLN A 219 -12.39 18.96 -9.19
C GLN A 219 -13.67 18.33 -9.78
N PRO A 220 -13.56 17.45 -10.79
CA PRO A 220 -14.69 16.90 -11.53
C PRO A 220 -15.70 16.10 -10.69
N TRP A 221 -15.33 15.67 -9.48
CA TRP A 221 -16.24 15.04 -8.52
C TRP A 221 -17.27 16.01 -7.94
N LEU A 222 -16.97 17.31 -7.83
CA LEU A 222 -17.91 18.31 -7.31
C LEU A 222 -19.09 18.58 -8.25
N ALA A 223 -18.87 18.52 -9.57
CA ALA A 223 -19.93 18.72 -10.56
C ALA A 223 -21.06 17.67 -10.47
N ARG A 224 -20.78 16.50 -9.88
CA ARG A 224 -21.79 15.47 -9.58
C ARG A 224 -22.38 15.60 -8.18
N ALA A 225 -21.61 16.06 -7.20
CA ALA A 225 -22.14 16.37 -5.86
C ALA A 225 -23.25 17.44 -5.96
N ASP A 226 -23.02 18.50 -6.74
CA ASP A 226 -24.02 19.54 -7.00
C ASP A 226 -25.27 18.99 -7.72
N ALA A 227 -25.12 18.04 -8.65
CA ALA A 227 -26.24 17.40 -9.33
C ALA A 227 -27.06 16.50 -8.39
N ALA A 228 -26.41 15.78 -7.46
CA ALA A 228 -27.08 14.96 -6.46
C ALA A 228 -27.78 15.83 -5.39
N THR A 229 -27.17 16.93 -4.97
CA THR A 229 -27.77 17.90 -4.04
C THR A 229 -28.91 18.68 -4.70
N LEU A 230 -28.82 19.04 -5.98
CA LEU A 230 -29.92 19.67 -6.72
C LEU A 230 -31.09 18.71 -6.97
N LEU A 231 -30.82 17.41 -7.17
CA LEU A 231 -31.85 16.38 -7.26
C LEU A 231 -32.55 16.17 -5.91
N ALA A 232 -31.80 16.15 -4.80
CA ALA A 232 -32.34 16.06 -3.45
C ALA A 232 -33.09 17.32 -2.99
N ALA A 233 -32.70 18.51 -3.47
CA ALA A 233 -33.39 19.78 -3.20
C ALA A 233 -34.63 20.00 -4.08
N SER A 234 -34.92 19.08 -5.02
CA SER A 234 -36.05 19.17 -5.95
C SER A 234 -37.19 18.20 -5.64
N GLU A 235 -37.13 17.43 -4.55
CA GLU A 235 -38.30 16.69 -4.10
C GLU A 235 -39.33 17.68 -3.52
N PRO A 236 -40.48 17.90 -4.18
CA PRO A 236 -41.54 18.67 -3.56
C PRO A 236 -42.07 17.83 -2.39
N GLU A 237 -41.98 18.39 -1.18
CA GLU A 237 -42.71 17.95 0.00
C GLU A 237 -44.14 17.55 -0.42
N PRO A 238 -44.53 16.27 -0.34
CA PRO A 238 -45.92 15.91 -0.58
C PRO A 238 -46.72 16.32 0.65
N ASP A 239 -47.39 17.46 0.54
CA ASP A 239 -48.49 17.84 1.42
C ASP A 239 -49.50 16.69 1.48
N THR A 240 -49.44 15.89 2.54
CA THR A 240 -50.48 14.90 2.84
C THR A 240 -51.68 15.60 3.46
N GLN A 241 -52.54 16.15 2.61
CA GLN A 241 -53.97 16.34 2.87
C GLN A 241 -54.71 15.16 2.19
N GLY A 242 -55.53 14.45 2.96
CA GLY A 242 -55.97 13.10 2.62
C GLY A 242 -56.90 12.97 1.43
N ASP A 243 -56.93 11.78 0.83
CA ASP A 243 -58.11 10.93 0.81
C ASP A 243 -57.73 9.53 0.29
N GLY A 244 -58.42 8.51 0.79
CA GLY A 244 -58.02 7.12 0.63
C GLY A 244 -58.00 6.59 -0.80
N SER A 245 -57.04 5.70 -1.11
CA SER A 245 -57.27 4.57 -2.00
C SER A 245 -56.15 3.53 -1.94
N VAL A 246 -56.60 2.29 -1.94
CA VAL A 246 -55.86 1.04 -1.80
C VAL A 246 -55.18 0.69 -3.14
N ALA A 247 -53.92 1.07 -3.36
CA ALA A 247 -53.08 0.49 -4.42
C ALA A 247 -51.63 0.99 -4.31
N GLY A 248 -50.72 0.20 -3.73
CA GLY A 248 -49.31 0.61 -3.67
C GLY A 248 -48.36 -0.29 -2.91
N VAL A 249 -48.67 -1.58 -2.73
CA VAL A 249 -47.74 -2.55 -2.14
C VAL A 249 -47.69 -3.75 -3.05
N LEU A 250 -46.93 -3.72 -4.16
CA LEU A 250 -46.60 -4.93 -4.93
C LEU A 250 -45.46 -4.79 -5.96
N ALA A 251 -44.56 -3.80 -5.85
CA ALA A 251 -43.46 -3.63 -6.84
C ALA A 251 -42.06 -4.08 -6.36
N MET A 252 -41.86 -4.41 -5.07
CA MET A 252 -40.53 -4.74 -4.51
C MET A 252 -40.28 -6.24 -4.24
N LEU A 253 -41.22 -7.14 -4.58
CA LEU A 253 -41.04 -8.60 -4.42
C LEU A 253 -40.62 -9.33 -5.70
N GLY A 254 -40.67 -8.67 -6.86
CA GLY A 254 -40.35 -9.29 -8.16
C GLY A 254 -38.85 -9.40 -8.46
N VAL A 255 -38.02 -8.47 -7.96
CA VAL A 255 -36.59 -8.42 -8.31
C VAL A 255 -35.75 -9.38 -7.48
N PHE A 256 -36.10 -9.59 -6.20
CA PHE A 256 -35.35 -10.47 -5.30
C PHE A 256 -35.47 -11.97 -5.64
N THR A 257 -36.58 -12.40 -6.22
CA THR A 257 -36.79 -13.82 -6.57
C THR A 257 -35.98 -14.26 -7.79
N VAL A 258 -35.76 -13.36 -8.76
CA VAL A 258 -34.97 -13.65 -9.97
C VAL A 258 -33.47 -13.76 -9.66
N VAL A 259 -32.95 -12.93 -8.76
CA VAL A 259 -31.53 -12.96 -8.36
C VAL A 259 -31.18 -14.23 -7.58
N LEU A 260 -32.04 -14.67 -6.65
CA LEU A 260 -31.80 -15.89 -5.88
C LEU A 260 -31.86 -17.16 -6.74
N ALA A 261 -32.76 -17.22 -7.75
CA ALA A 261 -32.82 -18.34 -8.68
C ALA A 261 -31.57 -18.43 -9.59
N GLY A 262 -31.03 -17.28 -10.04
CA GLY A 262 -29.81 -17.22 -10.85
C GLY A 262 -28.57 -17.74 -10.11
N VAL A 263 -28.41 -17.38 -8.83
CA VAL A 263 -27.27 -17.82 -8.01
C VAL A 263 -27.31 -19.33 -7.73
N ALA A 264 -28.49 -19.90 -7.52
CA ALA A 264 -28.66 -21.35 -7.31
C ALA A 264 -28.30 -22.17 -8.55
N LEU A 265 -28.71 -21.71 -9.74
CA LEU A 265 -28.38 -22.38 -11.02
C LEU A 265 -26.89 -22.26 -11.38
N GLY A 266 -26.24 -21.14 -11.07
CA GLY A 266 -24.81 -20.93 -11.27
C GLY A 266 -23.95 -21.89 -10.43
N LYS A 267 -24.26 -22.06 -9.14
CA LYS A 267 -23.49 -22.97 -8.26
C LYS A 267 -23.65 -24.45 -8.64
N MET A 268 -24.82 -24.89 -9.12
CA MET A 268 -24.98 -26.26 -9.63
C MET A 268 -24.15 -26.54 -10.89
N HIS A 269 -23.94 -25.53 -11.75
CA HIS A 269 -23.10 -25.69 -12.93
C HIS A 269 -21.59 -25.71 -12.61
N GLN A 270 -21.17 -25.00 -11.57
CA GLN A 270 -19.77 -24.95 -11.13
C GLN A 270 -19.35 -26.24 -10.40
N ALA A 271 -20.23 -26.82 -9.57
CA ALA A 271 -19.99 -28.10 -8.91
C ALA A 271 -19.83 -29.28 -9.89
N ARG A 272 -20.55 -29.27 -11.02
CA ARG A 272 -20.39 -30.29 -12.08
C ARG A 272 -19.04 -30.22 -12.80
N ARG A 273 -18.36 -29.07 -12.82
CA ARG A 273 -17.04 -28.93 -13.46
C ARG A 273 -15.90 -29.38 -12.55
N GLN A 274 -16.04 -29.28 -11.24
CA GLN A 274 -15.00 -29.68 -10.28
C GLN A 274 -14.92 -31.20 -10.04
N GLY A 275 -15.98 -31.96 -10.35
CA GLY A 275 -15.99 -33.42 -10.20
C GLY A 275 -15.16 -34.20 -11.23
N ARG A 276 -14.50 -33.55 -12.20
CA ARG A 276 -13.80 -34.24 -13.31
C ARG A 276 -12.28 -34.34 -13.18
N PHE A 277 -11.68 -33.74 -12.15
CA PHE A 277 -10.25 -33.88 -11.87
C PHE A 277 -10.03 -34.67 -10.58
N ARG A 278 -10.24 -35.98 -10.65
CA ARG A 278 -9.58 -36.91 -9.71
C ARG A 278 -8.14 -37.09 -10.20
N TYR A 279 -7.18 -36.56 -9.43
CA TYR A 279 -5.81 -37.07 -9.47
C TYR A 279 -5.86 -38.54 -9.03
N ASN A 280 -5.48 -39.45 -9.93
CA ASN A 280 -5.09 -40.79 -9.52
C ASN A 280 -3.73 -40.65 -8.82
N SER A 281 -3.67 -41.01 -7.54
CA SER A 281 -2.40 -41.25 -6.88
C SER A 281 -1.79 -42.52 -7.46
N ILE A 282 -0.65 -42.37 -8.15
CA ILE A 282 0.19 -43.50 -8.53
C ILE A 282 0.88 -43.95 -7.25
N ASN A 283 0.36 -45.01 -6.64
CA ASN A 283 1.13 -45.84 -5.74
C ASN A 283 1.81 -46.96 -6.54
N SER A 284 3.03 -47.27 -6.10
CA SER A 284 3.75 -48.53 -6.28
C SER A 284 4.54 -48.70 -7.59
N ARG A 285 5.86 -48.55 -7.46
CA ARG A 285 6.76 -49.64 -7.86
C ARG A 285 8.00 -49.68 -6.98
N GLU A 286 7.99 -50.63 -6.05
CA GLU A 286 9.20 -51.30 -5.59
C GLU A 286 9.91 -51.92 -6.79
N ALA A 287 11.22 -51.69 -6.87
CA ALA A 287 12.26 -52.63 -7.32
C ALA A 287 13.61 -52.10 -6.83
#